data_AF-A0A965KCL9-F1
#
_entry.id   AF-A0A965KCL9-F1
#
_cell.length_a   1.000
_cell.length_b   1.000
_cell.length_c   1.000
_cell.angle_alpha   90.00
_cell.angle_beta   90.00
_cell.angle_gamma   90.00
#
_symmetry.space_group_name_H-M   'P 1'
#
loop_
_entity.id
_entity.type
_entity.pdbx_description
1 polymer ?
#
loop_
_entity_poly.entity_id
_entity_poly.type
_entity_poly.pdbx_seq_one_letter_code
_entity_poly.pdbx_strand_id
1 'polypeptide(L)'
;MFGKTIRILLTVVGLIAPNLLFAKQQVEYPKRILFIGNSYTFNNDMPHTLQEIVRSAGLPVPKVKSNYLFGKRLIDHVGSRVSMRLIDQGNWDLVVLQGMSLETVFAQNSKKDRDDFLLSAQELCQRVRQQSPKA
;
A
#
# COMPACT_ATOMS: atom_id res chain seq x y z
N MET A 1 10.67 57.75 51.03
CA MET A 1 11.18 57.87 49.64
C MET A 1 11.05 56.50 48.97
N PHE A 2 10.39 56.45 47.80
CA PHE A 2 10.59 55.55 46.64
C PHE A 2 11.25 54.17 46.89
N GLY A 3 10.74 53.00 46.49
CA GLY A 3 9.72 52.60 45.52
C GLY A 3 10.11 51.22 44.94
N LYS A 4 9.13 50.48 44.37
CA LYS A 4 9.28 49.32 43.45
C LYS A 4 9.87 48.04 44.13
N THR A 5 9.30 46.84 44.06
CA THR A 5 8.83 46.12 42.87
C THR A 5 7.95 44.95 43.31
N ILE A 6 6.68 45.01 42.90
CA ILE A 6 5.76 43.89 42.75
C ILE A 6 6.28 42.93 41.67
N ARG A 7 6.00 41.63 41.84
CA ARG A 7 6.23 40.50 40.92
C ARG A 7 7.67 39.99 40.88
N ILE A 8 7.89 38.78 41.39
CA ILE A 8 8.47 37.67 40.63
C ILE A 8 8.01 36.36 41.30
N LEU A 9 7.22 35.62 40.51
CA LEU A 9 7.12 34.16 40.48
C LEU A 9 6.40 33.39 41.60
N LEU A 10 5.13 33.73 41.74
CA LEU A 10 4.09 32.75 42.06
C LEU A 10 3.81 31.90 40.79
N THR A 11 4.75 31.04 40.35
CA THR A 11 4.50 30.13 39.20
C THR A 11 5.41 28.90 39.19
N VAL A 12 5.54 28.17 40.30
CA VAL A 12 6.16 26.83 40.29
C VAL A 12 5.14 25.72 39.98
N VAL A 13 3.86 26.05 39.75
CA VAL A 13 2.79 25.04 39.50
C VAL A 13 2.42 24.89 38.02
N GLY A 14 3.06 25.63 37.10
CA GLY A 14 2.54 25.80 35.73
C GLY A 14 3.38 25.34 34.54
N LEU A 15 4.55 24.72 34.72
CA LEU A 15 5.49 24.53 33.59
C LEU A 15 5.95 23.10 33.31
N ILE A 16 5.17 22.09 33.73
CA ILE A 16 5.33 20.73 33.24
C ILE A 16 3.95 20.09 33.06
N ALA A 17 3.11 20.67 32.21
CA ALA A 17 2.24 19.83 31.41
C ALA A 17 3.12 19.44 30.21
N PRO A 18 3.86 18.32 30.25
CA PRO A 18 4.45 17.85 29.02
C PRO A 18 3.26 17.61 28.10
N ASN A 19 3.40 18.02 26.85
CA ASN A 19 2.44 17.81 25.78
C ASN A 19 2.10 16.30 25.66
N LEU A 20 1.25 15.79 26.54
CA LEU A 20 0.54 14.53 26.48
C LEU A 20 -0.67 14.69 25.55
N LEU A 21 -0.51 15.48 24.49
CA LEU A 21 -1.22 15.20 23.25
C LEU A 21 -0.53 13.97 22.66
N PHE A 22 -0.88 12.80 23.18
CA PHE A 22 -0.92 11.63 22.34
C PHE A 22 -1.87 11.98 21.20
N ALA A 23 -1.34 12.52 20.10
CA ALA A 23 -2.08 12.53 18.85
C ALA A 23 -2.46 11.08 18.61
N LYS A 24 -3.75 10.74 18.74
CA LYS A 24 -4.24 9.44 18.30
C LYS A 24 -3.81 9.33 16.84
N GLN A 25 -2.82 8.48 16.57
CA GLN A 25 -2.45 8.17 15.20
C GLN A 25 -3.70 7.55 14.59
N GLN A 26 -4.38 8.32 13.74
CA GLN A 26 -5.53 7.81 13.03
C GLN A 26 -5.02 6.71 12.12
N VAL A 27 -5.49 5.49 12.36
CA VAL A 27 -5.26 4.37 11.44
C VAL A 27 -6.02 4.71 10.17
N GLU A 28 -5.30 5.08 9.11
CA GLU A 28 -5.90 5.25 7.79
C GLU A 28 -5.97 3.89 7.10
N TYR A 29 -7.19 3.43 6.82
CA TYR A 29 -7.42 2.20 6.08
C TYR A 29 -7.33 2.48 4.57
N PRO A 30 -6.76 1.56 3.77
CA PRO A 30 -6.76 1.68 2.31
C PRO A 30 -8.18 1.87 1.78
N LYS A 31 -8.39 2.91 0.96
CA LYS A 31 -9.70 3.22 0.34
C LYS A 31 -9.77 2.71 -1.09
N ARG A 32 -8.62 2.56 -1.76
CA ARG A 32 -8.49 2.13 -3.15
C ARG A 32 -7.42 1.05 -3.26
N ILE A 33 -7.82 -0.14 -3.68
CA ILE A 33 -6.92 -1.28 -3.84
C ILE A 33 -6.96 -1.75 -5.29
N LEU A 34 -5.80 -2.01 -5.86
CA LEU A 34 -5.66 -2.60 -7.20
C LEU A 34 -5.00 -3.98 -7.10
N PHE A 35 -5.63 -4.99 -7.68
CA PHE A 35 -5.03 -6.31 -7.88
C PHE A 35 -4.53 -6.45 -9.32
N ILE A 36 -3.26 -6.75 -9.50
CA ILE A 36 -2.66 -7.19 -10.76
C ILE A 36 -2.21 -8.63 -10.57
N GLY A 37 -2.92 -9.58 -11.18
CA GLY A 37 -2.69 -10.99 -10.88
C GLY A 37 -3.00 -11.95 -12.01
N ASN A 38 -3.19 -13.21 -11.67
CA ASN A 38 -3.55 -14.26 -12.64
C ASN A 38 -4.76 -15.07 -12.16
N SER A 39 -4.86 -16.31 -12.65
CA SER A 39 -5.92 -17.25 -12.29
C SER A 39 -6.04 -17.50 -10.79
N TYR A 40 -4.98 -17.38 -9.98
CA TYR A 40 -5.10 -17.50 -8.53
C TYR A 40 -5.85 -16.32 -7.91
N THR A 41 -5.65 -15.11 -8.42
CA THR A 41 -6.43 -13.94 -8.00
C THR A 41 -7.90 -14.08 -8.43
N PHE A 42 -8.15 -14.57 -9.65
CA PHE A 42 -9.49 -14.73 -10.20
C PHE A 42 -10.28 -15.91 -9.60
N ASN A 43 -9.72 -17.12 -9.63
CA ASN A 43 -10.42 -18.34 -9.24
C ASN A 43 -10.76 -18.38 -7.74
N ASN A 44 -9.97 -17.69 -6.91
CA ASN A 44 -10.23 -17.58 -5.47
C ASN A 44 -11.01 -16.31 -5.11
N ASP A 45 -11.49 -15.56 -6.11
CA ASP A 45 -12.23 -14.31 -5.93
C ASP A 45 -11.58 -13.37 -4.91
N MET A 46 -10.26 -13.18 -5.04
CA MET A 46 -9.45 -12.49 -4.03
C MET A 46 -9.92 -11.05 -3.77
N PRO A 47 -10.30 -10.25 -4.79
CA PRO A 47 -10.85 -8.91 -4.58
C PRO A 47 -12.13 -8.90 -3.72
N HIS A 48 -13.04 -9.85 -3.92
CA HIS A 48 -14.28 -9.92 -3.16
C HIS A 48 -14.02 -10.48 -1.76
N THR A 49 -13.24 -11.56 -1.65
CA THR A 49 -12.85 -12.18 -0.37
C THR A 49 -12.19 -11.16 0.56
N LEU A 50 -11.30 -10.30 0.05
CA LEU A 50 -10.72 -9.21 0.83
C LEU A 50 -11.82 -8.25 1.36
N GLN A 51 -12.76 -7.85 0.52
CA GLN A 51 -13.85 -6.95 0.92
C GLN A 51 -14.73 -7.57 2.00
N GLU A 52 -15.03 -8.88 1.90
CA GLU A 52 -15.79 -9.60 2.93
C GLU A 52 -15.04 -9.67 4.27
N ILE A 53 -13.73 -9.95 4.24
CA ILE A 53 -12.90 -9.94 5.45
C ILE A 53 -12.91 -8.56 6.11
N VAL A 54 -12.64 -7.50 5.34
CA VAL A 54 -12.65 -6.12 5.85
C VAL A 54 -14.02 -5.75 6.42
N ARG A 55 -15.11 -6.13 5.75
CA ARG A 55 -16.48 -5.89 6.22
C ARG A 55 -16.76 -6.61 7.53
N SER A 56 -16.39 -7.88 7.64
CA SER A 56 -16.59 -8.69 8.85
C SER A 56 -15.83 -8.14 10.07
N ALA A 57 -14.70 -7.47 9.83
CA ALA A 57 -13.94 -6.78 10.88
C ALA A 57 -14.54 -5.42 11.29
N GLY A 58 -15.67 -5.01 10.69
CA GLY A 58 -16.28 -3.70 10.95
C GLY A 58 -15.47 -2.51 10.42
N LEU A 59 -14.58 -2.76 9.46
CA LEU A 59 -13.69 -1.75 8.88
C LEU A 59 -14.28 -1.12 7.60
N PRO A 60 -13.86 0.10 7.22
CA PRO A 60 -14.28 0.71 5.95
C PRO A 60 -13.87 -0.15 4.76
N VAL A 61 -14.85 -0.60 3.97
CA VAL A 61 -14.60 -1.47 2.81
C VAL A 61 -13.98 -0.65 1.66
N PRO A 62 -12.82 -1.06 1.12
CA PRO A 62 -12.14 -0.36 0.03
C PRO A 62 -12.89 -0.51 -1.30
N LYS A 63 -12.72 0.46 -2.20
CA LYS A 63 -12.98 0.26 -3.63
C LYS A 63 -11.87 -0.59 -4.23
N VAL A 64 -12.22 -1.73 -4.80
CA VAL A 64 -11.24 -2.65 -5.41
C VAL A 64 -11.39 -2.65 -6.92
N LYS A 65 -10.27 -2.58 -7.65
CA LYS A 65 -10.18 -2.95 -9.06
C LYS A 65 -9.22 -4.11 -9.24
N SER A 66 -9.36 -4.82 -10.34
CA SER A 66 -8.45 -5.90 -10.68
C SER A 66 -8.21 -5.99 -12.18
N ASN A 67 -7.05 -6.50 -12.55
CA ASN A 67 -6.81 -7.10 -13.86
C ASN A 67 -6.05 -8.40 -13.65
N TYR A 68 -6.50 -9.45 -14.33
CA TYR A 68 -5.88 -10.75 -14.24
C TYR A 68 -5.64 -11.37 -15.62
N LEU A 69 -4.49 -12.01 -15.77
CA LEU A 69 -4.11 -12.71 -16.99
C LEU A 69 -3.84 -14.18 -16.66
N PHE A 70 -4.59 -15.11 -17.26
CA PHE A 70 -4.50 -16.55 -16.92
C PHE A 70 -3.10 -17.12 -17.21
N GLY A 71 -2.54 -17.85 -16.23
CA GLY A 71 -1.22 -18.50 -16.35
C GLY A 71 -0.03 -17.54 -16.49
N LYS A 72 -0.22 -16.23 -16.27
CA LYS A 72 0.79 -15.22 -16.57
C LYS A 72 1.70 -14.88 -15.39
N ARG A 73 2.93 -14.52 -15.77
CA ARG A 73 4.05 -14.05 -14.94
C ARG A 73 4.01 -12.53 -14.77
N LEU A 74 4.85 -11.96 -13.92
CA LEU A 74 4.94 -10.50 -13.76
C LEU A 74 5.35 -9.79 -15.06
N ILE A 75 6.23 -10.40 -15.85
CA ILE A 75 6.68 -9.84 -17.15
C ILE A 75 5.53 -9.66 -18.15
N ASP A 76 4.52 -10.53 -18.10
CA ASP A 76 3.34 -10.39 -18.96
C ASP A 76 2.49 -9.17 -18.57
N HIS A 77 2.47 -8.82 -17.28
CA HIS A 77 1.83 -7.59 -16.82
C HIS A 77 2.62 -6.34 -17.20
N VAL A 78 3.95 -6.43 -17.28
CA VAL A 78 4.79 -5.36 -17.85
C VAL A 78 4.38 -5.05 -19.29
N GLY A 79 4.14 -6.08 -20.11
CA GLY A 79 3.67 -5.93 -21.48
C GLY A 79 2.17 -5.62 -21.64
N SER A 80 1.38 -5.65 -20.56
CA SER A 80 -0.08 -5.52 -20.63
C SER A 80 -0.54 -4.06 -20.58
N ARG A 81 -1.09 -3.57 -21.69
CA ARG A 81 -1.68 -2.21 -21.77
C ARG A 81 -2.80 -1.99 -20.74
N VAL A 82 -3.54 -3.04 -20.38
CA VAL A 82 -4.64 -2.95 -19.39
C VAL A 82 -4.07 -2.82 -17.99
N SER A 83 -3.07 -3.65 -17.63
CA SER A 83 -2.40 -3.54 -16.33
C SER A 83 -1.73 -2.19 -16.16
N MET A 84 -0.99 -1.73 -17.18
CA MET A 84 -0.33 -0.43 -17.13
C MET A 84 -1.32 0.72 -17.02
N ARG A 85 -2.42 0.69 -17.78
CA ARG A 85 -3.48 1.70 -17.66
C ARG A 85 -4.10 1.75 -16.26
N LEU A 86 -4.29 0.61 -15.61
CA LEU A 86 -4.84 0.57 -14.25
C LEU A 86 -3.84 1.09 -13.22
N ILE A 87 -2.56 0.76 -13.34
CA ILE A 87 -1.49 1.32 -12.49
C ILE A 87 -1.42 2.84 -12.69
N ASP A 88 -1.45 3.29 -13.94
CA ASP A 88 -1.39 4.70 -14.35
C ASP A 88 -2.64 5.51 -13.99
N GLN A 89 -3.75 4.89 -13.59
CA GLN A 89 -4.87 5.63 -12.98
C GLN A 89 -4.46 6.30 -11.66
N GLY A 90 -3.42 5.80 -11.01
CA GLY A 90 -2.85 6.39 -9.81
C GLY A 90 -3.80 6.43 -8.62
N ASN A 91 -3.35 7.12 -7.57
CA ASN A 91 -4.09 7.29 -6.31
C ASN A 91 -4.57 5.95 -5.71
N TRP A 92 -3.79 4.89 -5.89
CA TRP A 92 -3.99 3.64 -5.16
C TRP A 92 -3.40 3.81 -3.76
N ASP A 93 -4.06 3.24 -2.76
CA ASP A 93 -3.52 3.16 -1.40
C ASP A 93 -2.80 1.82 -1.19
N LEU A 94 -3.11 0.82 -2.03
CA LEU A 94 -2.44 -0.47 -2.04
C LEU A 94 -2.51 -1.08 -3.46
N VAL A 95 -1.41 -1.65 -3.93
CA VAL A 95 -1.37 -2.47 -5.15
C VAL A 95 -0.84 -3.86 -4.82
N VAL A 96 -1.65 -4.88 -5.10
CA VAL A 96 -1.28 -6.29 -4.95
C VAL A 96 -0.77 -6.82 -6.28
N LEU A 97 0.50 -7.21 -6.33
CA LEU A 97 1.12 -7.85 -7.49
C LEU A 97 1.23 -9.35 -7.25
N GLN A 98 0.66 -10.15 -8.14
CA GLN A 98 0.67 -11.61 -8.03
C GLN A 98 1.09 -12.26 -9.34
N GLY A 99 2.33 -12.76 -9.37
CA GLY A 99 2.91 -13.50 -10.49
C GLY A 99 2.48 -14.97 -10.54
N MET A 100 3.04 -15.71 -11.48
CA MET A 100 2.72 -17.14 -11.68
C MET A 100 3.26 -17.99 -10.50
N SER A 101 2.56 -19.06 -10.14
CA SER A 101 2.83 -19.85 -8.93
C SER A 101 4.23 -20.46 -8.84
N LEU A 102 4.83 -20.83 -9.98
CA LEU A 102 6.19 -21.38 -10.07
C LEU A 102 7.22 -20.32 -10.47
N GLU A 103 6.85 -19.05 -10.59
CA GLU A 103 7.75 -18.01 -11.08
C GLU A 103 9.01 -17.86 -10.21
N THR A 104 8.86 -17.96 -8.88
CA THR A 104 9.98 -17.94 -7.95
C THR A 104 10.83 -19.22 -8.01
N VAL A 105 10.22 -20.38 -8.27
CA VAL A 105 10.93 -21.65 -8.46
C VAL A 105 11.74 -21.61 -9.76
N PHE A 106 11.18 -21.06 -10.84
CA PHE A 106 11.90 -20.88 -12.10
C PHE A 106 13.05 -19.90 -11.94
N ALA A 107 12.84 -18.80 -11.21
CA ALA A 107 13.89 -17.83 -10.88
C ALA A 107 15.06 -18.42 -10.06
N GLN A 108 14.83 -19.45 -9.25
CA GLN A 108 15.92 -20.14 -8.55
C GLN A 108 16.79 -20.97 -9.49
N ASN A 109 16.18 -21.57 -10.52
CA ASN A 109 16.84 -22.56 -11.38
C ASN A 109 17.39 -21.99 -12.69
N SER A 110 17.05 -20.74 -13.03
CA SER A 110 17.40 -20.11 -14.30
C SER A 110 17.74 -18.63 -14.09
N LYS A 111 18.94 -18.22 -14.52
CA LYS A 111 19.33 -16.79 -14.49
C LYS A 111 18.35 -15.94 -15.28
N LYS A 112 17.91 -16.42 -16.45
CA LYS A 112 16.97 -15.67 -17.30
C LYS A 112 15.64 -15.47 -16.58
N ASP A 113 15.08 -16.51 -15.98
CA ASP A 113 13.80 -16.40 -15.27
C ASP A 113 13.91 -15.56 -14.00
N ARG A 114 15.09 -15.57 -13.36
CA ARG A 114 15.39 -14.67 -12.25
C ARG A 114 15.40 -13.22 -12.68
N ASP A 115 16.07 -12.93 -13.79
CA ASP A 115 16.15 -11.59 -14.34
C ASP A 115 14.75 -11.12 -14.79
N ASP A 116 13.99 -11.96 -15.51
CA ASP A 116 12.60 -11.69 -15.89
C ASP A 116 11.75 -11.34 -14.64
N PHE A 117 11.82 -12.14 -13.58
CA PHE A 117 11.04 -11.93 -12.34
C PHE A 117 11.44 -10.64 -11.62
N LEU A 118 12.73 -10.46 -11.34
CA LEU A 118 13.24 -9.33 -10.56
C LEU A 118 13.05 -8.00 -11.29
N LEU A 119 13.38 -7.95 -12.59
CA LEU A 119 13.25 -6.73 -13.38
C LEU A 119 11.77 -6.36 -13.58
N SER A 120 10.89 -7.35 -13.78
CA SER A 120 9.46 -7.07 -13.91
C SER A 120 8.84 -6.60 -12.60
N ALA A 121 9.21 -7.22 -11.48
CA ALA A 121 8.79 -6.77 -10.15
C ALA A 121 9.28 -5.34 -9.87
N GLN A 122 10.54 -5.04 -10.19
CA GLN A 122 11.11 -3.71 -10.07
C GLN A 122 10.35 -2.68 -10.91
N GLU A 123 10.12 -2.95 -12.19
CA GLU A 123 9.42 -2.05 -13.11
C GLU A 123 7.99 -1.76 -12.61
N LEU A 124 7.23 -2.79 -12.28
CA LEU A 124 5.87 -2.65 -11.76
C LEU A 124 5.85 -1.85 -10.45
N CYS A 125 6.76 -2.15 -9.51
CA CYS A 125 6.85 -1.41 -8.24
C CYS A 125 7.26 0.05 -8.45
N GLN A 126 8.22 0.32 -9.33
CA GLN A 126 8.65 1.68 -9.65
C GLN A 126 7.49 2.47 -10.26
N ARG A 127 6.76 1.88 -11.20
CA ARG A 127 5.60 2.52 -11.82
C ARG A 127 4.48 2.77 -10.81
N VAL A 128 4.16 1.79 -9.95
CA VAL A 128 3.19 1.97 -8.86
C VAL A 128 3.58 3.14 -7.96
N ARG A 129 4.83 3.21 -7.51
CA ARG A 129 5.31 4.31 -6.63
C ARG A 129 5.27 5.67 -7.33
N GLN A 130 5.54 5.72 -8.63
CA GLN A 130 5.43 6.96 -9.42
C GLN A 130 3.98 7.46 -9.50
N GLN A 131 3.02 6.57 -9.72
CA GLN A 131 1.62 6.93 -9.97
C GLN A 131 0.78 6.97 -8.68
N SER A 132 1.21 6.26 -7.65
CA SER A 132 0.55 6.10 -6.35
C SER A 132 1.60 6.12 -5.23
N PRO A 133 2.16 7.30 -4.86
CA PRO A 133 3.24 7.38 -3.87
C PRO A 133 2.88 6.91 -2.45
N LYS A 134 1.59 6.69 -2.18
CA LYS A 134 1.08 6.17 -0.91
C LYS A 134 0.91 4.64 -0.88
N ALA A 135 1.05 3.98 -2.02
CA ALA A 135 0.92 2.53 -2.18
C ALA A 135 2.24 1.77 -1.94
#